data_AF-A0A8S2UIC5-F1
#
_entry.id   AF-A0A8S2UIC5-F1
#
_cell.length_a   1.000
_cell.length_b   1.000
_cell.length_c   1.000
_cell.angle_alpha   90.00
_cell.angle_beta   90.00
_cell.angle_gamma   90.00
#
_symmetry.space_group_name_H-M   'P 1'
#
loop_
_entity.id
_entity.type
_entity.pdbx_description
1 polymer ?
#
loop_
_entity_poly.entity_id
_entity_poly.type
_entity_poly.pdbx_seq_one_letter_code
_entity_poly.pdbx_strand_id
1 'polypeptide(L)'
;MVTSIGFEILEYSLEHQLPNFSECWWDHWILDALICNGGGIYLGMKTCEYLKMKPYNWRGMWTIPTVRGKMVRVFGQFTPHDWLEFDWRPTASLKRWLALLLITCFLFLVE
;
A
#
# COMPACT_ATOMS: atom_id res chain seq x y z
N MET A 1 6.50 3.64 7.29
CA MET A 1 6.74 2.80 8.49
C MET A 1 5.71 1.70 8.62
N VAL A 2 4.47 1.96 9.07
CA VAL A 2 3.47 0.88 9.30
C VAL A 2 3.16 0.09 8.03
N THR A 3 2.97 0.77 6.90
CA THR A 3 2.77 0.12 5.59
C THR A 3 4.03 -0.61 5.12
N SER A 4 5.23 -0.04 5.31
CA SER A 4 6.49 -0.67 4.93
C SER A 4 6.71 -1.98 5.69
N ILE A 5 6.51 -2.01 7.02
CA ILE A 5 6.55 -3.25 7.80
C ILE A 5 5.47 -4.25 7.32
N GLY A 6 4.30 -3.75 6.93
CA GLY A 6 3.24 -4.58 6.35
C GLY A 6 3.66 -5.23 5.02
N PHE A 7 4.39 -4.52 4.17
CA PHE A 7 4.94 -5.07 2.93
C PHE A 7 6.02 -6.12 3.20
N GLU A 8 6.93 -5.89 4.15
CA GLU A 8 7.94 -6.92 4.54
C GLU A 8 7.29 -8.22 5.00
N ILE A 9 6.20 -8.13 5.80
CA ILE A 9 5.47 -9.31 6.27
C ILE A 9 4.81 -10.05 5.10
N LEU A 10 4.28 -9.33 4.13
CA LEU A 10 3.67 -9.93 2.93
C LEU A 10 4.73 -10.62 2.08
N GLU A 11 5.90 -10.01 1.89
CA GLU A 11 7.01 -10.59 1.16
C GLU A 11 7.51 -11.88 1.81
N TYR A 12 7.76 -11.88 3.13
CA TYR A 12 8.07 -13.10 3.88
C TYR A 12 6.99 -14.19 3.75
N SER A 13 5.71 -13.79 3.70
CA SER A 13 4.60 -14.74 3.56
C SER A 13 4.51 -15.33 2.15
N LEU A 14 4.95 -14.58 1.13
CA LEU A 14 4.84 -14.94 -0.29
C LEU A 14 6.16 -15.49 -0.88
N GLU A 15 7.26 -15.48 -0.13
CA GLU A 15 8.55 -16.06 -0.51
C GLU A 15 8.44 -17.51 -0.99
N HIS A 16 7.53 -18.29 -0.39
CA HIS A 16 7.29 -19.66 -0.81
C HIS A 16 6.62 -19.78 -2.20
N GLN A 17 5.91 -18.75 -2.65
CA GLN A 17 5.22 -18.72 -3.94
C GLN A 17 6.09 -18.09 -5.04
N LEU A 18 6.93 -17.11 -4.71
CA LEU A 18 7.81 -16.44 -5.66
C LEU A 18 9.25 -16.43 -5.14
N PRO A 19 10.20 -17.13 -5.79
CA PRO A 19 11.59 -17.19 -5.35
C PRO A 19 12.33 -15.85 -5.46
N ASN A 20 11.78 -14.88 -6.19
CA ASN A 20 12.31 -13.52 -6.25
C ASN A 20 12.20 -12.76 -4.92
N PHE A 21 11.33 -13.19 -4.00
CA PHE A 21 11.19 -12.57 -2.68
C PHE A 21 12.06 -13.25 -1.60
N SER A 22 12.93 -14.19 -1.99
CA SER A 22 13.87 -14.88 -1.08
C SER A 22 15.13 -14.04 -0.83
N GLU A 23 14.94 -12.81 -0.36
CA GLU A 23 16.04 -11.90 -0.07
C GLU A 23 16.63 -12.16 1.32
N CYS A 24 17.78 -11.54 1.61
CA CYS A 24 18.41 -11.72 2.90
C CYS A 24 17.62 -10.98 3.99
N TRP A 25 17.52 -11.58 5.19
CA TRP A 25 16.80 -10.98 6.31
C TRP A 25 17.25 -9.55 6.65
N TRP A 26 18.53 -9.23 6.43
CA TRP A 26 19.08 -7.91 6.74
C TRP A 26 18.66 -6.87 5.71
N ASP A 27 18.33 -7.28 4.47
CA ASP A 27 17.86 -6.38 3.42
C ASP A 27 16.49 -5.82 3.79
N HIS A 28 15.54 -6.71 4.07
CA HIS A 28 14.20 -6.40 4.57
C HIS A 28 14.19 -5.40 5.75
N TRP A 29 14.94 -5.71 6.82
CA TRP A 29 14.84 -4.93 8.06
C TRP A 29 15.76 -3.73 8.13
N ILE A 30 17.01 -3.88 7.66
CA ILE A 30 18.03 -2.84 7.80
C ILE A 30 17.99 -1.92 6.59
N LEU A 31 18.06 -2.47 5.39
CA LEU A 31 18.09 -1.66 4.18
C LEU A 31 16.71 -1.06 3.91
N ASP A 32 15.67 -1.87 3.82
CA ASP A 32 14.37 -1.40 3.35
C ASP A 32 13.56 -0.72 4.44
N ALA A 33 13.31 -1.38 5.57
CA ALA A 33 12.51 -0.79 6.63
C ALA A 33 13.22 0.38 7.34
N LEU A 34 14.49 0.24 7.71
CA LEU A 34 15.19 1.23 8.54
C LEU A 34 15.86 2.34 7.73
N ILE A 35 16.64 2.01 6.69
CA ILE A 35 17.40 3.00 5.91
C ILE A 35 16.52 3.68 4.86
N CYS A 36 15.98 2.93 3.91
CA CYS A 36 15.21 3.48 2.79
C CYS A 36 13.93 4.14 3.29
N ASN A 37 13.09 3.38 3.99
CA ASN A 37 11.79 3.87 4.45
C ASN A 37 11.92 4.76 5.68
N GLY A 38 12.58 4.29 6.74
CA GLY A 38 12.76 5.03 7.98
C GLY A 38 13.63 6.28 7.83
N GLY A 39 14.83 6.10 7.24
CA GLY A 39 15.77 7.18 6.97
C GLY A 39 15.22 8.19 5.97
N GLY A 40 14.54 7.75 4.91
CA GLY A 40 13.86 8.63 3.96
C GLY A 40 12.81 9.53 4.62
N ILE A 41 12.00 8.98 5.53
CA ILE A 41 11.04 9.78 6.33
C ILE A 41 11.78 10.78 7.22
N TYR A 42 12.83 10.35 7.92
CA TYR A 42 13.60 11.24 8.80
C TYR A 42 14.20 12.42 8.04
N LEU A 43 14.86 12.14 6.90
CA LEU A 43 15.42 13.16 6.04
C LEU A 43 14.33 14.07 5.47
N GLY A 44 13.21 13.51 5.00
CA GLY A 44 12.08 14.30 4.51
C GLY A 44 11.52 15.26 5.57
N MET A 45 11.40 14.79 6.82
CA MET A 45 10.98 15.65 7.95
C MET A 45 12.00 16.75 8.24
N LYS A 46 13.30 16.45 8.19
CA LYS A 46 14.37 17.45 8.35
C LYS A 46 14.38 18.48 7.21
N THR A 47 14.11 18.05 5.99
CA THR A 47 13.94 18.95 4.84
C THR A 47 12.73 19.87 5.02
N CYS A 48 11.59 19.35 5.47
CA CYS A 48 10.42 20.18 5.78
C CYS A 48 10.69 21.20 6.89
N GLU A 49 11.45 20.82 7.92
CA GLU A 49 11.89 21.71 9.00
C GLU A 49 12.83 22.80 8.46
N TYR A 50 13.81 22.43 7.63
CA TYR A 50 14.73 23.36 6.98
C TYR A 50 14.00 24.40 6.12
N LEU A 51 12.98 23.97 5.38
CA LEU A 51 12.13 24.85 4.54
C LEU A 51 11.06 25.62 5.35
N LYS A 52 11.05 25.50 6.68
CA LYS A 52 10.06 26.12 7.59
C LYS A 52 8.61 25.84 7.19
N MET A 53 8.34 24.61 6.73
CA MET A 53 6.99 24.20 6.33
C MET A 53 6.09 24.01 7.56
N LYS A 54 4.81 24.40 7.46
CA LYS A 54 3.87 24.25 8.57
C LYS A 54 3.65 22.77 8.89
N PRO A 55 3.84 22.32 10.14
CA PRO A 55 3.57 20.94 10.52
C PRO A 55 2.06 20.70 10.58
N TYR A 56 1.57 19.75 9.79
CA TYR A 56 0.18 19.31 9.82
C TYR A 56 0.09 17.94 10.50
N ASN A 57 -0.72 17.86 11.55
CA ASN A 57 -0.88 16.63 12.31
C ASN A 57 -2.05 15.79 11.79
N TRP A 58 -1.81 15.08 10.69
CA TRP A 58 -2.81 14.20 10.07
C TRP A 58 -3.06 12.91 10.86
N ARG A 59 -2.15 12.53 11.76
CA ARG A 59 -2.09 11.24 12.46
C ARG A 59 -2.19 11.37 13.98
N GLY A 60 -3.09 12.23 14.46
CA GLY A 60 -3.36 12.40 15.90
C GLY A 60 -3.95 11.14 16.55
N MET A 61 -3.14 10.10 16.76
CA MET A 61 -3.50 8.95 17.61
C MET A 61 -3.57 9.35 19.09
N TRP A 62 -2.79 10.37 19.45
CA TRP A 62 -2.73 10.95 20.79
C TRP A 62 -3.98 11.78 21.13
N THR A 63 -4.73 12.22 20.14
CA THR A 63 -6.01 12.92 20.31
C THR A 63 -7.17 11.96 20.62
N ILE A 64 -6.98 10.64 20.48
CA ILE A 64 -8.00 9.62 20.75
C ILE A 64 -7.83 9.12 22.19
N PRO A 65 -8.76 9.43 23.12
CA PRO A 65 -8.61 9.08 24.53
C PRO A 65 -8.85 7.59 24.80
N THR A 66 -9.62 6.90 23.95
CA THR A 66 -10.01 5.50 24.18
C THR A 66 -9.11 4.50 23.46
N VAL A 67 -8.77 3.39 24.14
CA VAL A 67 -8.00 2.29 23.56
C VAL A 67 -8.75 1.66 22.38
N ARG A 68 -10.07 1.49 22.48
CA ARG A 68 -10.91 1.01 21.39
C ARG A 68 -10.85 1.92 20.16
N GLY A 69 -10.89 3.23 20.35
CA GLY A 69 -10.78 4.20 19.25
C GLY A 69 -9.42 4.13 18.56
N LYS A 70 -8.35 3.92 19.32
CA LYS A 70 -7.00 3.71 18.76
C LYS A 70 -6.94 2.43 17.91
N MET A 71 -7.49 1.33 18.39
CA MET A 71 -7.51 0.06 17.62
C MET A 71 -8.29 0.20 16.31
N VAL A 72 -9.52 0.73 16.36
CA VAL A 72 -10.35 0.93 15.15
C VAL A 72 -9.64 1.82 14.12
N ARG A 73 -8.95 2.87 14.57
CA ARG A 73 -8.16 3.75 13.71
C ARG A 73 -6.98 3.04 13.05
N VAL A 74 -6.29 2.16 13.79
CA VAL A 74 -5.18 1.36 13.25
C VAL A 74 -5.71 0.40 12.19
N PHE A 75 -6.77 -0.36 12.48
CA PHE A 75 -7.37 -1.27 11.49
C PHE A 75 -7.90 -0.52 10.26
N GLY A 76 -8.48 0.67 10.44
CA GLY A 76 -8.91 1.51 9.33
C GLY A 76 -7.79 2.01 8.42
N GLN A 77 -6.53 2.05 8.88
CA GLN A 77 -5.38 2.38 8.01
C GLN A 77 -4.98 1.21 7.10
N PHE A 78 -5.33 -0.01 7.47
CA PHE A 78 -5.10 -1.22 6.66
C PHE A 78 -6.29 -1.56 5.75
N THR A 79 -7.38 -0.80 5.88
CA THR A 79 -8.60 -0.98 5.09
C THR A 79 -8.55 -0.01 3.90
N PRO A 80 -8.96 -0.43 2.69
CA PRO A 80 -9.06 0.50 1.56
C PRO A 80 -9.99 1.67 1.89
N HIS A 81 -9.66 2.85 1.34
CA HIS A 81 -10.41 4.08 1.59
C HIS A 81 -11.87 3.96 1.14
N ASP A 82 -12.09 3.30 0.01
CA ASP A 82 -13.40 2.93 -0.51
C ASP A 82 -13.41 1.44 -0.87
N TRP A 83 -14.41 0.73 -0.37
CA TRP A 83 -14.76 -0.60 -0.88
C TRP A 83 -15.65 -0.39 -2.09
N LEU A 84 -15.03 -0.02 -3.22
CA LEU A 84 -15.79 0.20 -4.44
C LEU A 84 -16.33 -1.16 -4.91
N GLU A 85 -17.64 -1.36 -4.80
CA GLU A 85 -18.30 -2.50 -5.44
C GLU A 85 -18.24 -2.30 -6.95
N PHE A 86 -17.28 -2.97 -7.57
CA PHE A 86 -17.07 -2.89 -9.01
C PHE A 86 -18.05 -3.81 -9.73
N ASP A 87 -19.19 -3.26 -10.14
CA ASP A 87 -20.19 -3.98 -10.92
C ASP A 87 -19.83 -3.99 -12.41
N TRP A 88 -19.11 -5.03 -12.84
CA TRP A 88 -18.48 -5.07 -14.16
C TRP A 88 -19.46 -5.09 -15.33
N ARG A 89 -20.67 -5.63 -15.11
CA ARG A 89 -21.75 -5.84 -16.11
C ARG A 89 -21.27 -5.91 -17.58
N PRO A 90 -20.48 -6.94 -17.92
CA PRO A 90 -19.82 -7.03 -19.22
C PRO A 90 -20.81 -7.08 -20.40
N THR A 91 -21.99 -7.67 -20.18
CA THR A 91 -23.05 -7.87 -21.18
C THR A 91 -24.16 -6.82 -21.13
N ALA A 92 -24.14 -5.87 -20.18
CA ALA A 92 -25.23 -4.90 -20.03
C ALA A 92 -25.34 -3.89 -21.18
N SER A 93 -24.30 -3.76 -22.02
CA SER A 93 -24.33 -2.95 -23.22
C SER A 93 -23.50 -3.60 -24.30
N LEU A 94 -23.99 -3.54 -25.55
CA LEU A 94 -23.28 -4.05 -26.72
C LEU A 94 -21.89 -3.40 -26.89
N LYS A 95 -21.73 -2.13 -26.50
CA LYS A 95 -20.41 -1.46 -26.49
C LYS A 95 -19.44 -2.08 -25.48
N ARG A 96 -19.91 -2.40 -24.28
CA ARG A 96 -19.09 -3.03 -23.22
C ARG A 96 -18.70 -4.45 -23.61
N TRP A 97 -19.64 -5.18 -24.20
CA TRP A 97 -19.42 -6.55 -24.67
C TRP A 97 -18.37 -6.61 -25.80
N LEU A 98 -18.46 -5.72 -26.80
CA LEU A 98 -17.46 -5.64 -27.87
C LEU A 98 -16.09 -5.18 -27.38
N ALA A 99 -16.04 -4.21 -26.45
CA ALA A 99 -14.78 -3.78 -25.85
C ALA A 99 -14.07 -4.92 -25.10
N LEU A 100 -14.84 -5.74 -24.39
CA LEU A 100 -14.32 -6.92 -23.72
C LEU A 100 -13.78 -7.95 -24.70
N LEU A 101 -14.52 -8.29 -25.76
CA LEU A 101 -14.04 -9.21 -26.78
C LEU A 101 -12.73 -8.74 -27.41
N LEU A 102 -12.61 -7.44 -27.70
CA LEU A 102 -11.39 -6.83 -28.21
C LEU A 102 -10.21 -6.95 -27.25
N ILE A 103 -10.41 -6.61 -25.97
CA ILE A 103 -9.37 -6.72 -24.93
C ILE A 103 -8.94 -8.18 -24.78
N THR A 104 -9.89 -9.11 -24.74
CA THR A 104 -9.60 -10.54 -24.56
C THR A 104 -8.83 -11.09 -25.76
N CYS A 105 -9.25 -10.75 -26.98
CA CYS A 105 -8.56 -11.16 -28.20
C CYS A 105 -7.16 -10.57 -28.29
N PHE A 106 -6.99 -9.29 -27.91
CA PHE A 106 -5.68 -8.65 -27.84
C PHE A 106 -4.75 -9.34 -26.84
N LEU A 107 -5.21 -9.64 -25.63
CA LEU A 107 -4.40 -10.34 -24.63
C LEU A 107 -3.98 -11.74 -25.11
N PHE A 108 -4.89 -12.51 -25.73
CA PHE A 108 -4.57 -13.82 -26.31
C PHE A 108 -3.68 -13.77 -27.56
N LEU A 109 -3.54 -12.62 -28.21
CA LEU A 109 -2.64 -12.42 -29.36
C LEU A 109 -1.27 -11.87 -28.95
N VAL A 110 -1.15 -11.32 -27.74
CA VAL A 110 0.08 -10.76 -27.17
C VAL A 110 0.83 -11.80 -26.33
N GLU A 111 0.13 -12.79 -25.77
CA GLU A 111 0.72 -14.05 -25.30
C GLU A 111 1.09 -14.99 -26.46
#